data_AF-A0A533V901-F1
#
_entry.id   AF-A0A533V901-F1
#
_cell.length_a   1.000
_cell.length_b   1.000
_cell.length_c   1.000
_cell.angle_alpha   90.00
_cell.angle_beta   90.00
_cell.angle_gamma   90.00
#
_symmetry.space_group_name_H-M   'P 1'
#
loop_
_entity.id
_entity.type
_entity.pdbx_description
1 polymer ?
#
loop_
_entity_poly.entity_id
_entity_poly.type
_entity_poly.pdbx_seq_one_letter_code
_entity_poly.pdbx_strand_id
1 'polypeptide(L)'
;MRSPLVYDLMIDFHPLRWTSKYRRTTVPYLIIVFLFYKAIGTVTLVFSLFLFQLFGFNYSENLSYYVTNYNISIGLFAGPIEETMFFGIPLYGTGNHLAVMVTGILWLMSHLLNTSAIQLNTLAYPQFLGLVPWLFWSFRTWISGKGWFSIVSHSINNVLSIAPYCVSGQFLCHEDVYRILGLVIIASLLLGINYSLYRRRVTKLKYKIAIMTILSIIYILGFSYSILLSNIAPQSP
;
A
#
# COMPACT_ATOMS: atom_id res chain seq x y z
N MET A 1 -37.49 0.47 11.00
CA MET A 1 -36.19 0.82 11.63
C MET A 1 -35.08 0.18 10.80
N ARG A 2 -34.03 0.91 10.40
CA ARG A 2 -32.87 0.29 9.74
C ARG A 2 -32.15 -0.59 10.76
N SER A 3 -31.63 -1.75 10.34
CA SER A 3 -30.85 -2.60 11.25
C SER A 3 -29.62 -1.82 11.74
N PRO A 4 -29.16 -2.02 12.99
CA PRO A 4 -27.97 -1.35 13.51
C PRO A 4 -26.74 -1.51 12.61
N LEU A 5 -26.63 -2.67 11.93
CA LEU A 5 -25.55 -2.95 10.98
C LEU A 5 -25.60 -2.01 9.76
N VAL A 6 -26.77 -1.85 9.15
CA VAL A 6 -26.94 -0.99 7.96
C VAL A 6 -26.65 0.47 8.31
N TYR A 7 -27.11 0.94 9.47
CA TYR A 7 -26.83 2.30 9.91
C TYR A 7 -25.33 2.56 10.08
N ASP A 8 -24.61 1.65 10.75
CA ASP A 8 -23.16 1.80 10.93
C ASP A 8 -22.41 1.74 9.59
N LEU A 9 -22.81 0.84 8.66
CA LEU A 9 -22.23 0.78 7.31
C LEU A 9 -22.47 2.07 6.52
N MET A 10 -23.67 2.66 6.58
CA MET A 10 -23.95 3.93 5.89
C MET A 10 -23.05 5.06 6.37
N ILE A 11 -22.79 5.12 7.68
CA ILE A 11 -21.86 6.10 8.26
C ILE A 11 -20.44 5.82 7.77
N ASP A 12 -19.99 4.57 7.83
CA ASP A 12 -18.63 4.20 7.48
C ASP A 12 -18.36 4.26 5.97
N PHE A 13 -19.38 4.12 5.11
CA PHE A 13 -19.23 4.31 3.67
C PHE A 13 -19.17 5.78 3.26
N HIS A 14 -19.64 6.70 4.10
CA HIS A 14 -19.68 8.12 3.77
C HIS A 14 -18.25 8.73 3.69
N PRO A 15 -17.84 9.34 2.54
CA PRO A 15 -16.48 9.86 2.35
C PRO A 15 -16.01 10.85 3.41
N LEU A 16 -16.90 11.72 3.88
CA LEU A 16 -16.60 12.68 4.97
C LEU A 16 -16.21 12.02 6.30
N ARG A 17 -16.44 10.71 6.46
CA ARG A 17 -16.06 9.93 7.65
C ARG A 17 -14.81 9.11 7.46
N TRP A 18 -14.19 9.15 6.28
CA TRP A 18 -13.03 8.31 5.97
C TRP A 18 -11.75 8.67 6.75
N THR A 19 -11.74 9.79 7.46
CA THR A 19 -10.66 10.18 8.38
C THR A 19 -10.93 9.80 9.84
N SER A 20 -12.03 9.10 10.11
CA SER A 20 -12.46 8.69 11.45
C SER A 20 -12.43 7.18 11.65
N LYS A 21 -12.39 6.72 12.91
CA LYS A 21 -12.42 5.29 13.23
C LYS A 21 -13.71 4.63 12.75
N TYR A 22 -13.67 3.33 12.50
CA TYR A 22 -14.87 2.55 12.19
C TYR A 22 -15.83 2.51 13.39
N ARG A 23 -17.11 2.41 13.10
CA ARG A 23 -18.17 2.19 14.10
C ARG A 23 -18.06 0.81 14.72
N ARG A 24 -17.63 -0.18 13.93
CA ARG A 24 -17.42 -1.57 14.35
C ARG A 24 -16.11 -2.10 13.81
N THR A 25 -15.52 -3.04 14.54
CA THR A 25 -14.23 -3.64 14.18
C THR A 25 -14.25 -5.17 14.26
N THR A 26 -15.43 -5.78 14.15
CA THR A 26 -15.55 -7.25 14.04
C THR A 26 -15.05 -7.68 12.67
N VAL A 27 -14.45 -8.87 12.56
CA VAL A 27 -13.85 -9.35 11.30
C VAL A 27 -14.85 -9.35 10.13
N PRO A 28 -16.11 -9.85 10.27
CA PRO A 28 -17.08 -9.80 9.18
C PRO A 28 -17.39 -8.37 8.73
N TYR A 29 -17.47 -7.43 9.67
CA TYR A 29 -17.72 -6.03 9.36
C TYR A 29 -16.55 -5.41 8.58
N LEU A 30 -15.31 -5.69 9.00
CA LEU A 30 -14.12 -5.20 8.31
C LEU A 30 -13.99 -5.79 6.90
N ILE A 31 -14.40 -7.04 6.68
CA ILE A 31 -14.47 -7.64 5.33
C ILE A 31 -15.45 -6.85 4.44
N ILE A 32 -16.65 -6.53 4.93
CA ILE A 32 -17.63 -5.76 4.16
C ILE A 32 -17.07 -4.38 3.79
N VAL A 33 -16.47 -3.69 4.76
CA VAL A 33 -15.89 -2.36 4.54
C VAL A 33 -14.68 -2.44 3.60
N PHE A 34 -13.82 -3.45 3.74
CA PHE A 34 -12.72 -3.70 2.81
C PHE A 34 -13.21 -3.86 1.37
N LEU A 35 -14.22 -4.70 1.15
CA LEU A 35 -14.79 -4.93 -0.18
C LEU A 35 -15.39 -3.65 -0.77
N PHE A 36 -16.01 -2.81 0.06
CA PHE A 36 -16.52 -1.50 -0.37
C PHE A 36 -15.40 -0.59 -0.89
N TYR A 37 -14.32 -0.40 -0.11
CA TYR A 37 -13.20 0.43 -0.55
C TYR A 37 -12.51 -0.14 -1.79
N LYS A 38 -12.35 -1.46 -1.85
CA LYS A 38 -11.80 -2.16 -3.01
C LYS A 38 -12.67 -1.93 -4.26
N ALA A 39 -13.99 -2.06 -4.15
CA ALA A 39 -14.90 -1.82 -5.25
C ALA A 39 -14.80 -0.38 -5.79
N ILE A 40 -14.79 0.63 -4.92
CA ILE A 40 -14.62 2.03 -5.34
C ILE A 40 -13.26 2.24 -5.99
N GLY A 41 -12.18 1.65 -5.44
CA GLY A 41 -10.85 1.72 -6.02
C GLY A 41 -10.80 1.14 -7.43
N THR A 42 -11.35 -0.06 -7.62
CA THR A 42 -11.43 -0.71 -8.95
C THR A 42 -12.24 0.12 -9.93
N VAL A 43 -13.41 0.64 -9.54
CA VAL A 43 -14.22 1.51 -10.41
C VAL A 43 -13.45 2.77 -10.81
N THR A 44 -12.75 3.39 -9.86
CA THR A 44 -11.95 4.60 -10.10
C THR A 44 -10.79 4.31 -11.07
N LEU A 45 -10.10 3.18 -10.90
CA LEU A 45 -9.04 2.73 -11.81
C LEU A 45 -9.58 2.50 -13.22
N VAL A 46 -10.65 1.73 -13.37
CA VAL A 46 -11.22 1.42 -14.70
C VAL A 46 -11.74 2.69 -15.37
N PHE A 47 -12.43 3.56 -14.62
CA PHE A 47 -12.95 4.81 -15.15
C PHE A 47 -11.82 5.77 -15.57
N SER A 48 -10.75 5.86 -14.78
CA SER A 48 -9.60 6.69 -15.17
C SER A 48 -8.91 6.15 -16.42
N LEU A 49 -8.64 4.84 -16.52
CA LEU A 49 -8.12 4.24 -17.75
C LEU A 49 -8.96 4.59 -18.99
N PHE A 50 -10.29 4.49 -18.86
CA PHE A 50 -11.22 4.86 -19.93
C PHE A 50 -11.08 6.35 -20.32
N LEU A 51 -11.00 7.27 -19.35
CA LEU A 51 -10.82 8.70 -19.64
C LEU A 51 -9.48 9.00 -20.32
N PHE A 52 -8.38 8.39 -19.85
CA PHE A 52 -7.06 8.58 -20.45
C PHE A 52 -7.02 8.13 -21.91
N GLN A 53 -7.67 7.00 -22.22
CA GLN A 53 -7.85 6.52 -23.60
C GLN A 53 -8.74 7.46 -24.44
N LEU A 54 -9.87 7.91 -23.88
CA LEU A 54 -10.82 8.78 -24.58
C LEU A 54 -10.22 10.14 -24.96
N PHE A 55 -9.42 10.73 -24.08
CA PHE A 55 -8.81 12.05 -24.29
C PHE A 55 -7.48 12.01 -25.06
N GLY A 56 -7.08 10.82 -25.56
CA GLY A 56 -5.89 10.71 -26.41
C GLY A 56 -4.59 11.05 -25.68
N PHE A 57 -4.55 10.91 -24.35
CA PHE A 57 -3.26 10.88 -23.67
C PHE A 57 -2.52 9.64 -24.20
N ASN A 58 -1.38 9.85 -24.87
CA ASN A 58 -0.46 8.77 -25.27
C ASN A 58 0.16 8.14 -24.02
N TYR A 59 -0.69 7.46 -23.24
CA TYR A 59 -0.33 6.73 -22.04
C TYR A 59 0.28 5.41 -22.48
N SER A 60 1.61 5.38 -22.57
CA SER A 60 2.37 4.16 -22.75
C SER A 60 2.67 3.58 -21.37
N GLU A 61 1.71 2.85 -20.79
CA GLU A 61 2.01 2.04 -19.62
C GLU A 61 2.99 0.97 -20.05
N ASN A 62 4.24 1.07 -19.59
CA ASN A 62 5.24 0.09 -19.95
C ASN A 62 5.03 -1.17 -19.11
N LEU A 63 4.05 -1.98 -19.52
CA LEU A 63 3.66 -3.22 -18.84
C LEU A 63 4.88 -4.15 -18.62
N SER A 64 5.86 -4.09 -19.52
CA SER A 64 7.13 -4.83 -19.44
C SER A 64 7.92 -4.57 -18.15
N TYR A 65 7.87 -3.34 -17.61
CA TYR A 65 8.54 -2.97 -16.35
C TYR A 65 7.89 -3.66 -15.13
N TYR A 66 6.55 -3.76 -15.13
CA TYR A 66 5.82 -4.49 -14.09
C TYR A 66 6.06 -6.00 -14.19
N VAL A 67 6.07 -6.52 -15.42
CA VAL A 67 6.27 -7.93 -15.74
C VAL A 67 7.59 -8.50 -15.23
N THR A 68 8.67 -7.72 -15.30
CA THR A 68 10.01 -8.17 -14.87
C THR A 68 10.29 -7.99 -13.39
N ASN A 69 9.59 -7.07 -12.71
CA ASN A 69 9.93 -6.69 -11.32
C ASN A 69 8.88 -7.11 -10.27
N TYR A 70 7.66 -7.48 -10.67
CA TYR A 70 6.62 -7.94 -9.74
C TYR A 70 6.55 -9.47 -9.68
N ASN A 71 6.74 -10.01 -8.48
CA ASN A 71 6.62 -11.44 -8.16
C ASN A 71 5.66 -11.64 -6.98
N ILE A 72 5.11 -12.85 -6.85
CA ILE A 72 4.19 -13.25 -5.79
C ILE A 72 4.79 -13.05 -4.39
N SER A 73 6.10 -13.27 -4.22
CA SER A 73 6.77 -13.02 -2.93
C SER A 73 6.76 -11.54 -2.56
N ILE A 74 7.01 -10.64 -3.52
CA ILE A 74 6.94 -9.19 -3.28
C ILE A 74 5.51 -8.80 -2.90
N GLY A 75 4.51 -9.32 -3.63
CA GLY A 75 3.10 -9.09 -3.31
C GLY A 75 2.73 -9.57 -1.90
N LEU A 76 3.21 -10.74 -1.50
CA LEU A 76 2.97 -11.31 -0.18
C LEU A 76 3.60 -10.47 0.93
N PHE A 77 4.85 -10.02 0.76
CA PHE A 77 5.59 -9.25 1.76
C PHE A 77 5.31 -7.74 1.73
N ALA A 78 4.69 -7.21 0.67
CA ALA A 78 4.23 -5.83 0.61
C ALA A 78 3.29 -5.47 1.77
N GLY A 79 2.36 -6.37 2.12
CA GLY A 79 1.46 -6.17 3.27
C GLY A 79 2.21 -5.90 4.59
N PRO A 80 3.05 -6.81 5.11
CA PRO A 80 3.76 -6.57 6.36
C PRO A 80 4.78 -5.43 6.28
N ILE A 81 5.38 -5.16 5.12
CA ILE A 81 6.37 -4.09 4.96
C ILE A 81 5.67 -2.72 4.88
N GLU A 82 4.80 -2.52 3.90
CA GLU A 82 4.20 -1.22 3.59
C GLU A 82 3.20 -0.78 4.66
N GLU A 83 2.32 -1.67 5.13
CA GLU A 83 1.35 -1.32 6.17
C GLU A 83 2.06 -0.93 7.47
N THR A 84 3.12 -1.66 7.81
CA THR A 84 3.88 -1.37 9.01
C THR A 84 4.68 -0.08 8.88
N MET A 85 5.36 0.13 7.75
CA MET A 85 6.22 1.28 7.54
C MET A 85 5.44 2.59 7.37
N PHE A 86 4.32 2.56 6.64
CA PHE A 86 3.57 3.77 6.31
C PHE A 86 2.38 4.05 7.23
N PHE A 87 1.91 3.07 8.01
CA PHE A 87 0.75 3.28 8.86
C PHE A 87 1.01 2.87 10.31
N GLY A 88 1.56 1.67 10.54
CA GLY A 88 1.82 1.14 11.88
C GLY A 88 2.83 1.96 12.69
N ILE A 89 4.07 2.07 12.19
CA ILE A 89 5.13 2.79 12.87
C ILE A 89 4.81 4.30 12.99
N PRO A 90 4.27 4.97 11.96
CA PRO A 90 3.80 6.34 12.11
C PRO A 90 2.74 6.48 13.20
N LEU A 91 1.78 5.54 13.30
CA LEU A 91 0.75 5.57 14.34
C LEU A 91 1.34 5.36 15.74
N TYR A 92 2.07 4.27 15.97
CA TYR A 92 2.55 3.91 17.31
C TYR A 92 3.81 4.68 17.73
N GLY A 93 4.63 5.09 16.76
CA GLY A 93 5.78 5.95 16.99
C GLY A 93 5.35 7.37 17.37
N THR A 94 4.32 7.92 16.70
CA THR A 94 3.93 9.32 16.95
C THR A 94 2.74 9.48 17.90
N GLY A 95 1.83 8.51 17.95
CA GLY A 95 0.52 8.63 18.59
C GLY A 95 -0.41 9.62 17.89
N ASN A 96 -0.10 10.05 16.67
CA ASN A 96 -0.83 11.08 15.94
C ASN A 96 -1.38 10.53 14.62
N HIS A 97 -2.69 10.61 14.42
CA HIS A 97 -3.34 10.18 13.18
C HIS A 97 -2.89 11.03 11.98
N LEU A 98 -2.54 12.30 12.17
CA LEU A 98 -2.04 13.14 11.07
C LEU A 98 -0.72 12.58 10.50
N ALA A 99 0.15 12.04 11.35
CA ALA A 99 1.39 11.42 10.89
C ALA A 99 1.11 10.22 9.97
N VAL A 100 0.14 9.38 10.33
CA VAL A 100 -0.34 8.25 9.52
C VAL A 100 -0.88 8.71 8.17
N MET A 101 -1.64 9.82 8.14
CA MET A 101 -2.15 10.38 6.90
C MET A 101 -1.03 10.87 5.99
N VAL A 102 -0.05 11.60 6.55
CA VAL A 102 1.10 12.10 5.78
C VAL A 102 1.90 10.96 5.19
N THR A 103 2.24 9.93 5.98
CA THR A 103 3.00 8.78 5.47
C THR A 103 2.18 7.92 4.51
N GLY A 104 0.87 7.82 4.70
CA GLY A 104 -0.03 7.18 3.72
C GLY A 104 -0.09 7.95 2.39
N ILE A 105 -0.06 9.29 2.41
CA ILE A 105 0.07 10.09 1.18
C ILE A 105 1.42 9.84 0.51
N LEU A 106 2.52 9.72 1.27
CA LEU A 106 3.82 9.36 0.72
C LEU A 106 3.80 7.97 0.05
N TRP A 107 3.14 6.99 0.68
CA TRP A 107 2.89 5.67 0.10
C TRP A 107 2.08 5.75 -1.20
N LEU A 108 1.06 6.60 -1.24
CA LEU A 108 0.26 6.79 -2.45
C LEU A 108 1.08 7.45 -3.56
N MET A 109 1.89 8.46 -3.23
CA MET A 109 2.72 9.19 -4.19
C MET A 109 3.84 8.32 -4.76
N SER A 110 4.39 7.38 -4.00
CA SER A 110 5.40 6.48 -4.56
C SER A 110 4.83 5.54 -5.63
N HIS A 111 3.54 5.20 -5.55
CA HIS A 111 2.86 4.43 -6.58
C HIS A 111 2.65 5.24 -7.87
N LEU A 112 2.47 6.56 -7.78
CA LEU A 112 2.42 7.43 -8.96
C LEU A 112 3.75 7.39 -9.74
N LEU A 113 4.87 7.32 -9.00
CA LEU A 113 6.22 7.30 -9.54
C LEU A 113 6.70 5.91 -9.98
N ASN A 114 5.88 4.87 -9.81
CA ASN A 114 6.25 3.49 -10.12
C ASN A 114 6.25 3.22 -11.64
N THR A 115 7.19 3.84 -12.35
CA THR A 115 7.23 3.91 -13.81
C THR A 115 8.68 3.89 -14.28
N SER A 116 8.91 3.50 -15.54
CA SER A 116 10.28 3.40 -16.07
C SER A 116 10.97 4.75 -16.30
N ALA A 117 10.22 5.86 -16.30
CA ALA A 117 10.74 7.21 -16.47
C ALA A 117 9.88 8.23 -15.72
N ILE A 118 10.51 9.25 -15.13
CA ILE A 118 9.82 10.37 -14.49
C ILE A 118 9.44 11.38 -15.58
N GLN A 119 8.39 11.09 -16.35
CA GLN A 119 7.82 11.98 -17.35
C GLN A 119 6.31 12.09 -17.13
N LEU A 120 5.73 13.26 -17.41
CA LEU A 120 4.31 13.52 -17.13
C LEU A 120 3.37 12.55 -17.88
N ASN A 121 3.77 12.05 -19.04
CA ASN A 121 2.99 11.11 -19.84
C ASN A 121 3.19 9.63 -19.46
N THR A 122 4.14 9.32 -18.57
CA THR A 122 4.45 7.95 -18.15
C THR A 122 4.02 7.65 -16.71
N LEU A 123 3.65 8.67 -15.92
CA LEU A 123 3.20 8.52 -14.53
C LEU A 123 1.95 7.62 -14.42
N ALA A 124 1.91 6.78 -13.38
CA ALA A 124 0.86 5.79 -13.17
C ALA A 124 -0.43 6.41 -12.59
N TYR A 125 -1.02 7.40 -13.28
CA TYR A 125 -2.21 8.11 -12.81
C TYR A 125 -3.41 7.20 -12.54
N PRO A 126 -3.77 6.24 -13.41
CA PRO A 126 -4.93 5.39 -13.16
C PRO A 126 -4.77 4.55 -11.90
N GLN A 127 -3.57 3.97 -11.71
CA GLN A 127 -3.21 3.22 -10.51
C GLN A 127 -3.24 4.12 -9.27
N PHE A 128 -2.64 5.31 -9.34
CA PHE A 128 -2.66 6.30 -8.27
C PHE A 128 -4.10 6.63 -7.83
N LEU A 129 -4.99 6.93 -8.77
CA LEU A 129 -6.40 7.24 -8.46
C LEU A 129 -7.14 6.04 -7.87
N GLY A 130 -6.89 4.83 -8.39
CA GLY A 130 -7.45 3.58 -7.86
C GLY A 130 -7.01 3.26 -6.43
N LEU A 131 -5.83 3.71 -6.01
CA LEU A 131 -5.28 3.51 -4.67
C LEU A 131 -5.76 4.55 -3.64
N VAL A 132 -6.40 5.64 -4.06
CA VAL A 132 -6.93 6.65 -3.11
C VAL A 132 -7.92 6.05 -2.11
N PRO A 133 -8.94 5.25 -2.51
CA PRO A 133 -9.81 4.57 -1.55
C PRO A 133 -9.05 3.60 -0.64
N TRP A 134 -8.02 2.92 -1.17
CA TRP A 134 -7.19 1.99 -0.42
C TRP A 134 -6.41 2.70 0.71
N LEU A 135 -5.83 3.86 0.42
CA LEU A 135 -5.17 4.72 1.42
C LEU A 135 -6.10 4.96 2.61
N PHE A 136 -7.35 5.39 2.36
CA PHE A 136 -8.31 5.65 3.42
C PHE A 136 -8.69 4.39 4.19
N TRP A 137 -8.83 3.25 3.51
CA TRP A 137 -9.10 1.99 4.18
C TRP A 137 -7.96 1.56 5.11
N SER A 138 -6.70 1.58 4.66
CA SER A 138 -5.55 1.25 5.51
C SER A 138 -5.45 2.23 6.68
N PHE A 139 -5.55 3.53 6.41
CA PHE A 139 -5.57 4.58 7.43
C PHE A 139 -6.60 4.30 8.53
N ARG A 140 -7.87 4.08 8.15
CA ARG A 140 -8.97 3.82 9.10
C ARG A 140 -8.78 2.54 9.88
N THR A 141 -8.30 1.49 9.22
CA THR A 141 -8.06 0.18 9.84
C THR A 141 -7.00 0.29 10.93
N TRP A 142 -5.92 1.04 10.68
CA TRP A 142 -4.88 1.32 11.67
C TRP A 142 -5.37 2.17 12.85
N ILE A 143 -6.01 3.32 12.59
CA ILE A 143 -6.50 4.19 13.69
C ILE A 143 -7.62 3.53 14.51
N SER A 144 -8.32 2.55 13.94
CA SER A 144 -9.32 1.71 14.64
C SER A 144 -8.69 0.57 15.45
N GLY A 145 -7.36 0.46 15.48
CA GLY A 145 -6.63 -0.54 16.25
C GLY A 145 -6.63 -1.94 15.63
N LYS A 146 -6.86 -2.04 14.31
CA LYS A 146 -6.95 -3.32 13.58
C LYS A 146 -5.89 -3.45 12.49
N GLY A 147 -4.70 -2.86 12.68
CA GLY A 147 -3.61 -2.87 11.71
C GLY A 147 -3.19 -4.26 11.19
N TRP A 148 -3.30 -5.31 12.03
CA TRP A 148 -3.06 -6.69 11.59
C TRP A 148 -3.99 -7.12 10.44
N PHE A 149 -5.23 -6.66 10.45
CA PHE A 149 -6.20 -6.93 9.39
C PHE A 149 -5.77 -6.23 8.11
N SER A 150 -5.26 -5.00 8.22
CA SER A 150 -4.67 -4.23 7.12
C SER A 150 -3.53 -5.00 6.45
N ILE A 151 -2.57 -5.47 7.26
CA ILE A 151 -1.42 -6.29 6.80
C ILE A 151 -1.88 -7.52 6.02
N VAL A 152 -2.77 -8.33 6.61
CA VAL A 152 -3.21 -9.59 6.01
C VAL A 152 -3.98 -9.36 4.72
N SER A 153 -4.94 -8.43 4.72
CA SER A 153 -5.76 -8.20 3.53
C SER A 153 -5.02 -7.46 2.43
N HIS A 154 -3.99 -6.66 2.75
CA HIS A 154 -3.06 -6.13 1.75
C HIS A 154 -2.26 -7.26 1.08
N SER A 155 -1.62 -8.13 1.86
CA SER A 155 -0.92 -9.30 1.30
C SER A 155 -1.82 -10.16 0.41
N ILE A 156 -3.03 -10.49 0.89
CA ILE A 156 -4.02 -11.27 0.11
C ILE A 156 -4.39 -10.53 -1.17
N ASN A 157 -4.66 -9.23 -1.10
CA ASN A 157 -5.04 -8.45 -2.27
C ASN A 157 -3.95 -8.44 -3.35
N ASN A 158 -2.70 -8.26 -2.95
CA ASN A 158 -1.58 -8.26 -3.87
C ASN A 158 -1.37 -9.65 -4.49
N VAL A 159 -1.43 -10.71 -3.68
CA VAL A 159 -1.36 -12.09 -4.19
C VAL A 159 -2.49 -12.36 -5.18
N LEU A 160 -3.74 -12.01 -4.85
CA LEU A 160 -4.88 -12.21 -5.76
C LEU A 160 -4.77 -11.37 -7.04
N SER A 161 -4.11 -10.22 -6.99
CA SER A 161 -3.90 -9.36 -8.15
C SER A 161 -2.77 -9.87 -9.05
N ILE A 162 -1.74 -10.50 -8.47
CA ILE A 162 -0.53 -10.98 -9.17
C ILE A 162 -0.69 -12.43 -9.67
N ALA A 163 -1.38 -13.28 -8.91
CA ALA A 163 -1.52 -14.71 -9.19
C ALA A 163 -2.05 -15.01 -10.61
N PRO A 164 -3.06 -14.30 -11.17
CA PRO A 164 -3.52 -14.55 -12.53
C PRO A 164 -2.43 -14.36 -13.59
N TYR A 165 -1.54 -13.37 -13.41
CA TYR A 165 -0.42 -13.08 -14.30
C TYR A 165 0.72 -14.10 -14.16
N CYS A 166 0.90 -14.63 -12.95
CA CYS A 166 1.81 -15.74 -12.70
C CYS A 166 1.32 -17.04 -13.39
N VAL A 167 0.03 -17.38 -13.27
CA VAL A 167 -0.55 -18.57 -13.91
C VAL A 167 -0.58 -18.47 -15.43
N SER A 168 -0.77 -17.27 -15.98
CA SER A 168 -0.71 -17.05 -17.43
C SER A 168 0.70 -17.03 -18.01
N GLY A 169 1.73 -17.21 -17.18
CA GLY A 169 3.14 -17.19 -17.58
C GLY A 169 3.67 -15.78 -17.89
N GLN A 170 2.91 -14.73 -17.57
CA GLN A 170 3.33 -13.35 -17.76
C GLN A 170 4.34 -12.94 -16.68
N PHE A 171 4.15 -13.34 -15.42
CA PHE A 171 5.09 -13.03 -14.33
C PHE A 171 5.89 -14.25 -13.88
N LEU A 172 7.11 -14.02 -13.40
CA LEU A 172 7.89 -15.04 -12.70
C LEU A 172 7.21 -15.34 -11.36
N CYS A 173 6.90 -16.62 -11.13
CA CYS A 173 6.33 -17.11 -9.87
C CYS A 173 7.38 -17.65 -8.90
N HIS A 174 8.63 -17.78 -9.38
CA HIS A 174 9.74 -18.31 -8.61
C HIS A 174 10.67 -17.15 -8.26
N GLU A 175 11.09 -17.08 -7.00
CA GLU A 175 12.06 -16.09 -6.51
C GLU A 175 13.33 -16.80 -6.05
N ASP A 176 14.43 -16.05 -6.11
CA ASP A 176 15.67 -16.46 -5.44
C ASP A 176 15.44 -16.56 -3.92
N VAL A 177 15.89 -17.67 -3.33
CA VAL A 177 15.83 -17.93 -1.88
C VAL A 177 16.43 -16.77 -1.08
N TYR A 178 17.53 -16.17 -1.54
CA TYR A 178 18.15 -15.02 -0.88
C TYR A 178 17.25 -13.79 -0.87
N ARG A 179 16.48 -13.55 -1.95
CA ARG A 179 15.53 -12.44 -2.01
C ARG A 179 14.36 -12.65 -1.05
N ILE A 180 13.81 -13.87 -1.01
CA ILE A 180 12.77 -14.25 -0.04
C ILE A 180 13.28 -14.06 1.38
N LEU A 181 14.49 -14.54 1.68
CA LEU A 181 15.10 -14.38 3.00
C LEU A 181 15.26 -12.91 3.38
N GLY A 182 15.70 -12.07 2.45
CA GLY A 182 15.78 -10.61 2.64
C GLY A 182 14.42 -9.99 2.98
N LEU A 183 13.37 -10.35 2.25
CA LEU A 183 12.00 -9.89 2.51
C LEU A 183 11.48 -10.35 3.88
N VAL A 184 11.74 -11.59 4.27
CA VAL A 184 11.40 -12.13 5.59
C VAL A 184 12.09 -11.33 6.69
N ILE A 185 13.40 -11.10 6.57
CA ILE A 185 14.18 -10.36 7.56
C ILE A 185 13.63 -8.94 7.73
N ILE A 186 13.39 -8.22 6.63
CA ILE A 186 12.88 -6.84 6.66
C ILE A 186 11.47 -6.80 7.26
N ALA A 187 10.58 -7.69 6.83
CA ALA A 187 9.23 -7.77 7.35
C ALA A 187 9.21 -8.09 8.85
N SER A 188 10.00 -9.07 9.30
CA SER A 188 10.14 -9.42 10.70
C SER A 188 10.71 -8.27 11.54
N LEU A 189 11.73 -7.56 11.04
CA LEU A 189 12.31 -6.41 11.71
C LEU A 189 11.29 -5.29 11.88
N LEU A 190 10.59 -4.91 10.81
CA LEU A 190 9.57 -3.86 10.83
C LEU A 190 8.42 -4.21 11.78
N LEU A 191 7.90 -5.44 11.71
CA LEU A 191 6.87 -5.92 12.63
C LEU A 191 7.34 -5.90 14.08
N GLY A 192 8.60 -6.29 14.34
CA GLY A 192 9.22 -6.25 15.67
C GLY A 192 9.33 -4.82 16.22
N ILE A 193 9.79 -3.87 15.40
CA ILE A 193 9.83 -2.44 15.75
C ILE A 193 8.41 -1.94 16.06
N ASN A 194 7.45 -2.22 15.19
CA ASN A 194 6.07 -1.79 15.34
C ASN A 194 5.41 -2.35 16.61
N TYR A 195 5.63 -3.64 16.89
CA TYR A 195 5.15 -4.28 18.12
C TYR A 195 5.79 -3.68 19.38
N SER A 196 7.09 -3.38 19.34
CA SER A 196 7.79 -2.70 20.43
C SER A 196 7.20 -1.31 20.69
N LEU A 197 6.93 -0.53 19.64
CA LEU A 197 6.28 0.78 19.74
C LEU A 197 4.85 0.67 20.28
N TYR A 198 4.07 -0.30 19.80
CA TYR A 198 2.73 -0.60 20.30
C TYR A 198 2.74 -0.90 21.82
N ARG A 199 3.65 -1.77 22.27
CA ARG A 199 3.80 -2.14 23.69
C ARG A 199 4.22 -0.97 24.56
N ARG A 200 5.10 -0.10 24.07
CA ARG A 200 5.73 0.94 24.88
C ARG A 200 4.87 2.20 25.11
N ARG A 201 3.68 2.33 24.48
CA ARG A 201 2.74 3.48 24.64
C ARG A 201 3.46 4.84 24.76
N VAL A 202 4.42 5.14 23.87
CA VAL A 202 5.45 6.17 24.14
C VAL A 202 4.96 7.61 23.99
N THR A 203 4.98 8.33 25.11
CA THR A 203 4.78 9.77 25.28
C THR A 203 6.04 10.64 25.06
N LYS A 204 7.19 10.09 24.67
CA LYS A 204 8.45 10.86 24.50
C LYS A 204 8.72 11.31 23.06
N LEU A 205 8.60 12.62 22.83
CA LEU A 205 8.68 13.35 21.55
C LEU A 205 9.98 13.15 20.75
N LYS A 206 11.12 12.92 21.41
CA LYS A 206 12.45 12.91 20.76
C LYS A 206 12.73 11.68 19.86
N TYR A 207 12.12 10.53 20.16
CA TYR A 207 12.27 9.32 19.35
C TYR A 207 11.33 9.31 18.12
N LYS A 208 10.31 10.17 18.13
CA LYS A 208 9.24 10.20 17.12
C LYS A 208 9.72 10.72 15.77
N ILE A 209 10.54 11.77 15.79
CA ILE A 209 11.09 12.40 14.59
C ILE A 209 12.19 11.52 14.01
N ALA A 210 13.13 11.05 14.84
CA ALA A 210 14.24 10.22 14.37
C ALA A 210 13.79 8.93 13.69
N ILE A 211 12.79 8.21 14.22
CA ILE A 211 12.29 6.97 13.61
C ILE A 211 11.56 7.24 12.29
N MET A 212 10.72 8.29 12.24
CA MET A 212 10.02 8.68 11.01
C MET A 212 11.02 9.08 9.92
N THR A 213 12.03 9.89 10.27
CA THR A 213 13.07 10.33 9.33
C THR A 213 13.92 9.16 8.85
N ILE A 214 14.29 8.22 9.73
CA ILE A 214 15.07 7.03 9.34
C ILE A 214 14.26 6.11 8.41
N LEU A 215 12.98 5.88 8.68
CA LEU A 215 12.14 5.04 7.82
C LEU A 215 11.87 5.69 6.46
N SER A 216 11.64 7.01 6.44
CA SER A 216 11.51 7.75 5.19
C SER A 216 12.82 7.74 4.39
N ILE A 217 13.98 7.88 5.04
CA ILE A 217 15.29 7.79 4.39
C ILE A 217 15.54 6.38 3.85
N ILE A 218 15.27 5.33 4.63
CA ILE A 218 15.43 3.93 4.18
C ILE A 218 14.53 3.65 2.98
N TYR A 219 13.28 4.14 3.00
CA TYR A 219 12.37 3.99 1.89
C TYR A 219 12.84 4.73 0.62
N ILE A 220 13.23 6.00 0.77
CA ILE A 220 13.74 6.81 -0.34
C ILE A 220 15.01 6.19 -0.92
N LEU A 221 15.94 5.74 -0.07
CA LEU A 221 17.19 5.10 -0.51
C LEU A 221 16.92 3.74 -1.16
N GLY A 222 16.02 2.94 -0.63
CA GLY A 222 15.62 1.65 -1.22
C GLY A 222 14.96 1.82 -2.58
N PHE A 223 14.03 2.78 -2.71
CA PHE A 223 13.36 3.11 -3.97
C PHE A 223 14.34 3.68 -5.01
N SER A 224 15.25 4.56 -4.58
CA SER A 224 16.31 5.11 -5.44
C SER A 224 17.28 4.02 -5.92
N TYR A 225 17.61 3.05 -5.06
CA TYR A 225 18.51 1.95 -5.39
C TYR A 225 17.89 0.97 -6.41
N SER A 226 16.58 0.70 -6.30
CA SER A 226 15.85 -0.10 -7.30
C SER A 226 15.75 0.59 -8.67
N ILE A 227 15.64 1.92 -8.71
CA ILE A 227 15.68 2.70 -9.96
C ILE A 227 17.11 2.73 -10.55
N LEU A 228 18.14 2.76 -9.70
CA LEU A 228 19.51 2.74 -10.18
C LEU A 228 19.87 1.38 -10.82
N LEU A 229 19.42 0.27 -10.22
CA LEU A 229 19.69 -1.07 -10.73
C LEU A 229 18.90 -1.41 -12.00
N SER A 230 17.67 -0.91 -12.17
CA SER A 230 16.90 -1.10 -13.40
C SER A 230 17.54 -0.43 -14.62
N ASN A 231 18.38 0.60 -14.41
CA ASN A 231 19.14 1.27 -15.46
C ASN A 231 20.50 0.61 -15.76
N ILE A 232 20.90 -0.42 -15.01
CA ILE A 232 22.17 -1.14 -15.18
C ILE A 232 21.96 -2.50 -15.88
N ALA A 233 20.72 -2.87 -16.24
CA ALA A 233 20.49 -4.06 -17.06
C ALA A 233 21.31 -3.93 -18.36
N PRO A 234 22.26 -4.86 -18.63
CA PRO A 234 23.06 -4.78 -19.83
C PRO A 234 22.12 -4.90 -21.02
N GLN A 235 22.17 -3.92 -21.91
CA GLN A 235 21.63 -4.08 -23.25
C GLN A 235 22.35 -5.30 -23.84
N SER A 236 21.65 -6.43 -23.92
CA SER A 236 22.16 -7.58 -24.66
C SER A 236 22.41 -7.14 -26.11
N PRO A 237 23.55 -7.49 -26.70
CA PRO A 237 23.88 -7.14 -28.09
C PRO A 237 22.86 -7.68 -29.10
#